data_AF-A0A336MIV0-F1
#
_entry.id   AF-A0A336MIV0-F1
#
_cell.length_a   1.000
_cell.length_b   1.000
_cell.length_c   1.000
_cell.angle_alpha   90.00
_cell.angle_beta   90.00
_cell.angle_gamma   90.00
#
_symmetry.space_group_name_H-M   'P 1'
#
loop_
_entity.id
_entity.type
_entity.pdbx_description
1 polymer ?
#
loop_
_entity_poly.entity_id
_entity_poly.type
_entity_poly.pdbx_seq_one_letter_code
_entity_poly.pdbx_strand_id
1 'polypeptide(L)'
;SQKFLSENSASVYIKRVEARITEEAERAKLYLDESTESHIVEVVEDELIKKHMRTIVEMENSGVVYMLKNTKTDDLACMYKLFSRVKDGLKTIADCVSAYLREQGKLLVKEEETGTNPITFVQNLLDLKDRFDYFLIHSFDNDKIFKNMISSDFEHFLNLNSKSPEYLSLFIDDKLKKGCKGMSEQEIEVILDKTMVLFRYLLEKDVFERYYKAHLAKRLLLNKSVSDDSEKNMISKLKTECGCQFTSKLEGMFKDMSVSNTIMEEFKTHVNSHNLSLAGVDLSVRILTTGFWPTQSATPNCNIPKAAQTAFGVFKTFYLGKHSGRQLTLQPQLGTAFINAVFYGNKSAGNEADGASSSNAVVPTVQQQRENTSSKPQPIK
;
A
#
# COMPACT_ATOMS: atom_id res chain seq x y z
N SER A 1 -21.08 44.73 -7.07
CA SER A 1 -20.55 43.40 -6.72
C SER A 1 -21.02 42.92 -5.34
N GLN A 2 -20.75 43.66 -4.25
CA GLN A 2 -21.05 43.22 -2.86
C GLN A 2 -22.50 42.75 -2.62
N LYS A 3 -23.51 43.52 -3.05
CA LYS A 3 -24.92 43.13 -2.91
C LYS A 3 -25.28 41.83 -3.65
N PHE A 4 -24.67 41.61 -4.82
CA PHE A 4 -24.92 40.39 -5.60
C PHE A 4 -24.26 39.16 -4.95
N LEU A 5 -23.07 39.33 -4.35
CA LEU A 5 -22.38 38.28 -3.58
C LEU A 5 -23.16 37.86 -2.33
N SER A 6 -23.82 38.80 -1.64
CA SER A 6 -24.64 38.47 -0.47
C SER A 6 -25.94 37.74 -0.81
N GLU A 7 -26.45 37.89 -2.04
CA GLU A 7 -27.76 37.38 -2.47
C GLU A 7 -27.66 36.11 -3.33
N ASN A 8 -26.46 35.74 -3.80
CA ASN A 8 -26.28 34.66 -4.79
C ASN A 8 -25.12 33.72 -4.42
N SER A 9 -25.11 32.52 -4.98
CA SER A 9 -24.00 31.57 -4.82
C SER A 9 -22.77 31.95 -5.65
N ALA A 10 -21.60 31.44 -5.26
CA ALA A 10 -20.35 31.64 -5.99
C ALA A 10 -20.45 31.24 -7.47
N SER A 11 -21.09 30.10 -7.80
CA SER A 11 -21.28 29.67 -9.20
C SER A 11 -22.08 30.68 -10.02
N VAL A 12 -23.15 31.24 -9.45
CA VAL A 12 -23.98 32.26 -10.13
C VAL A 12 -23.18 33.57 -10.28
N TYR A 13 -22.42 33.96 -9.26
CA TYR A 13 -21.52 35.09 -9.33
C TYR A 13 -20.49 34.92 -10.46
N ILE A 14 -19.78 33.79 -10.49
CA ILE A 14 -18.74 33.49 -11.49
C ILE A 14 -19.29 33.60 -12.91
N LYS A 15 -20.43 32.96 -13.20
CA LYS A 15 -21.07 33.04 -14.52
C LYS A 15 -21.47 34.47 -14.89
N ARG A 16 -21.97 35.24 -13.92
CA ARG A 16 -22.36 36.63 -14.16
C ARG A 16 -21.14 37.51 -14.43
N VAL A 17 -20.03 37.30 -13.70
CA VAL A 17 -18.77 38.03 -13.92
C VAL A 17 -18.20 37.70 -15.29
N GLU A 18 -18.15 36.42 -15.67
CA GLU A 18 -17.68 36.01 -17.00
C GLU A 18 -18.50 36.65 -18.12
N ALA A 19 -19.83 36.62 -18.03
CA ALA A 19 -20.71 37.29 -18.97
C ALA A 19 -20.46 38.81 -19.03
N ARG A 20 -20.26 39.46 -17.87
CA ARG A 20 -19.95 40.90 -17.83
C ARG A 20 -18.61 41.22 -18.48
N ILE A 21 -17.57 40.44 -18.25
CA ILE A 21 -16.26 40.64 -18.88
C ILE A 21 -16.39 40.56 -20.41
N THR A 22 -17.08 39.54 -20.93
CA THR A 22 -17.31 39.40 -22.38
C THR A 22 -18.13 40.56 -22.95
N GLU A 23 -19.25 40.92 -22.30
CA GLU A 23 -20.10 42.01 -22.75
C GLU A 23 -19.37 43.37 -22.75
N GLU A 24 -18.52 43.65 -21.75
CA GLU A 24 -17.73 44.89 -21.70
C GLU A 24 -16.60 44.90 -22.73
N ALA A 25 -15.93 43.76 -22.97
CA ALA A 25 -14.92 43.65 -24.02
C ALA A 25 -15.52 43.86 -25.42
N GLU A 26 -16.64 43.21 -25.74
CA GLU A 26 -17.34 43.38 -27.01
C GLU A 26 -17.82 44.82 -27.21
N ARG A 27 -18.32 45.46 -26.14
CA ARG A 27 -18.76 46.85 -26.19
C ARG A 27 -17.59 47.81 -26.41
N ALA A 28 -16.48 47.60 -25.72
CA ALA A 28 -15.26 48.40 -25.92
C ALA A 28 -14.78 48.27 -27.37
N LYS A 29 -14.74 47.06 -27.91
CA LYS A 29 -14.35 46.80 -29.31
C LYS A 29 -15.28 47.46 -30.34
N LEU A 30 -16.57 47.55 -30.06
CA LEU A 30 -17.55 48.13 -31.00
C LEU A 30 -17.57 49.66 -30.99
N TYR A 31 -17.29 50.29 -29.84
CA TYR A 31 -17.53 51.72 -29.65
C TYR A 31 -16.30 52.55 -29.25
N LEU A 32 -15.18 51.93 -28.91
CA LEU A 32 -13.97 52.60 -28.41
C LEU A 32 -12.74 52.24 -29.26
N ASP A 33 -11.66 53.00 -29.04
CA ASP A 33 -10.36 52.70 -29.61
C ASP A 33 -9.82 51.36 -29.07
N GLU A 34 -9.16 50.58 -29.95
CA GLU A 34 -8.63 49.24 -29.65
C GLU A 34 -7.72 49.22 -28.41
N SER A 35 -6.98 50.31 -28.15
CA SER A 35 -6.13 50.42 -26.96
C SER A 35 -6.90 50.47 -25.64
N THR A 36 -8.19 50.83 -25.67
CA THR A 36 -9.03 51.04 -24.48
C THR A 36 -9.62 49.74 -23.95
N GLU A 37 -9.82 48.73 -24.80
CA GLU A 37 -10.41 47.44 -24.42
C GLU A 37 -9.64 46.79 -23.26
N SER A 38 -8.32 46.70 -23.38
CA SER A 38 -7.44 46.11 -22.36
C SER A 38 -7.58 46.77 -20.99
N HIS A 39 -7.66 48.10 -20.95
CA HIS A 39 -7.79 48.88 -19.71
C HIS A 39 -9.17 48.68 -19.07
N ILE A 40 -10.24 48.61 -19.86
CA ILE A 40 -11.59 48.35 -19.34
C ILE A 40 -11.68 46.95 -18.74
N VAL A 41 -11.17 45.94 -19.45
CA VAL A 41 -11.16 44.56 -18.96
C VAL A 41 -10.39 44.47 -17.64
N GLU A 42 -9.22 45.11 -17.53
CA GLU A 42 -8.43 45.14 -16.29
C GLU A 42 -9.22 45.74 -15.11
N VAL A 43 -9.92 46.86 -15.34
CA VAL A 43 -10.77 47.48 -14.29
C VAL A 43 -11.91 46.56 -13.88
N VAL A 44 -12.57 45.90 -14.84
CA VAL A 44 -13.67 44.95 -14.55
C VAL A 44 -13.14 43.75 -13.76
N GLU A 45 -11.98 43.21 -14.13
CA GLU A 45 -11.32 42.10 -13.42
C GLU A 45 -10.87 42.50 -12.00
N ASP A 46 -10.33 43.70 -11.80
CA ASP A 46 -9.95 44.21 -10.47
C ASP A 46 -11.18 44.37 -9.55
N GLU A 47 -12.25 45.02 -10.04
CA GLU A 47 -13.45 45.30 -9.26
C GLU A 47 -14.31 44.06 -8.98
N LEU A 48 -14.46 43.16 -9.96
CA LEU A 48 -15.37 42.01 -9.83
C LEU A 48 -14.67 40.75 -9.29
N ILE A 49 -13.38 40.58 -9.55
CA ILE A 49 -12.65 39.37 -9.13
C ILE A 49 -11.72 39.73 -7.98
N LYS A 50 -10.70 40.57 -8.21
CA LYS A 50 -9.57 40.75 -7.29
C LYS A 50 -9.99 41.23 -5.90
N LYS A 51 -10.89 42.23 -5.83
CA LYS A 51 -11.41 42.75 -4.56
C LYS A 51 -12.26 41.76 -3.76
N HIS A 52 -12.75 40.70 -4.39
CA HIS A 52 -13.69 39.74 -3.81
C HIS A 52 -13.18 38.31 -3.77
N MET A 53 -11.93 38.05 -4.19
CA MET A 53 -11.36 36.70 -4.31
C MET A 53 -11.55 35.87 -3.05
N ARG A 54 -11.14 36.43 -1.90
CA ARG A 54 -11.23 35.74 -0.61
C ARG A 54 -12.68 35.44 -0.22
N THR A 55 -13.56 36.43 -0.37
CA THR A 55 -15.00 36.26 -0.06
C THR A 55 -15.62 35.15 -0.90
N ILE A 56 -15.32 35.10 -2.21
CA ILE A 56 -15.87 34.08 -3.13
C ILE A 56 -15.34 32.68 -2.78
N VAL A 57 -14.03 32.57 -2.52
CA VAL A 57 -13.36 31.30 -2.21
C VAL A 57 -13.82 30.73 -0.87
N GLU A 58 -14.05 31.57 0.12
CA GLU A 58 -14.42 31.20 1.50
C GLU A 58 -15.94 31.15 1.74
N MET A 59 -16.79 31.32 0.72
CA MET A 59 -18.26 31.25 0.89
C MET A 59 -18.71 29.90 1.46
N GLU A 60 -19.46 29.91 2.55
CA GLU A 60 -19.83 28.71 3.32
C GLU A 60 -20.54 27.61 2.49
N ASN A 61 -21.48 28.00 1.63
CA ASN A 61 -22.33 27.07 0.87
C ASN A 61 -22.04 27.04 -0.64
N SER A 62 -20.98 27.69 -1.09
CA SER A 62 -20.65 27.72 -2.52
C SER A 62 -19.19 27.96 -2.85
N GLY A 63 -18.34 28.23 -1.86
CA GLY A 63 -16.91 28.44 -2.05
C GLY A 63 -16.15 27.14 -2.35
N VAL A 64 -14.83 27.24 -2.43
CA VAL A 64 -13.95 26.14 -2.84
C VAL A 64 -14.14 24.89 -1.99
N VAL A 65 -14.20 25.04 -0.67
CA VAL A 65 -14.37 23.91 0.26
C VAL A 65 -15.70 23.19 0.01
N TYR A 66 -16.78 23.93 -0.21
CA TYR A 66 -18.08 23.35 -0.54
C TYR A 66 -18.03 22.59 -1.86
N MET A 67 -17.38 23.16 -2.89
CA MET A 67 -17.23 22.52 -4.20
C MET A 67 -16.41 21.23 -4.10
N LEU A 68 -15.31 21.23 -3.32
CA LEU A 68 -14.50 20.04 -3.07
C LEU A 68 -15.29 18.95 -2.37
N LYS A 69 -16.02 19.29 -1.28
CA LYS A 69 -16.83 18.33 -0.50
C LYS A 69 -17.91 17.66 -1.34
N ASN A 70 -18.57 18.42 -2.21
CA ASN A 70 -19.69 17.96 -3.03
C ASN A 70 -19.29 17.55 -4.46
N THR A 71 -17.98 17.43 -4.74
CA THR A 71 -17.44 17.02 -6.05
C THR A 71 -18.00 17.86 -7.21
N LYS A 72 -18.10 19.18 -7.02
CA LYS A 72 -18.57 20.13 -8.04
C LYS A 72 -17.43 20.51 -8.99
N THR A 73 -17.00 19.57 -9.82
CA THR A 73 -15.83 19.72 -10.71
C THR A 73 -15.97 20.87 -11.71
N ASP A 74 -17.14 21.01 -12.34
CA ASP A 74 -17.36 22.02 -13.38
C ASP A 74 -17.39 23.43 -12.78
N ASP A 75 -18.05 23.59 -11.63
CA ASP A 75 -18.08 24.86 -10.91
C ASP A 75 -16.66 25.27 -10.48
N LEU A 76 -15.85 24.32 -10.02
CA LEU A 76 -14.46 24.54 -9.63
C LEU A 76 -13.58 24.88 -10.84
N ALA A 77 -13.84 24.27 -12.01
CA ALA A 77 -13.17 24.60 -13.27
C ALA A 77 -13.49 26.03 -13.75
N CYS A 78 -14.76 26.44 -13.64
CA CYS A 78 -15.16 27.82 -13.91
C CYS A 78 -14.48 28.80 -12.95
N MET A 79 -14.40 28.47 -11.66
CA MET A 79 -13.69 29.30 -10.67
C MET A 79 -12.20 29.42 -11.00
N TYR A 80 -11.54 28.31 -11.33
CA TYR A 80 -10.13 28.28 -11.76
C TYR A 80 -9.89 29.20 -12.97
N LYS A 81 -10.71 29.07 -14.03
CA LYS A 81 -10.61 29.91 -15.24
C LYS A 81 -10.85 31.39 -14.98
N LEU A 82 -11.73 31.73 -14.04
CA LEU A 82 -11.97 33.13 -13.70
C LEU A 82 -10.79 33.71 -12.91
N PHE A 83 -10.27 32.97 -11.93
CA PHE A 83 -9.19 33.44 -11.06
C PHE A 83 -7.82 33.42 -11.74
N SER A 84 -7.63 32.66 -12.83
CA SER A 84 -6.39 32.69 -13.62
C SER A 84 -6.15 34.02 -14.32
N ARG A 85 -7.19 34.84 -14.49
CA ARG A 85 -7.14 36.17 -15.13
C ARG A 85 -6.44 37.22 -14.27
N VAL A 86 -6.49 37.07 -12.95
CA VAL A 86 -5.97 38.05 -12.01
C VAL A 86 -4.72 37.56 -11.29
N LYS A 87 -3.80 38.49 -11.01
CA LYS A 87 -2.62 38.22 -10.20
C LYS A 87 -3.04 37.71 -8.81
N ASP A 88 -2.34 36.69 -8.31
CA ASP A 88 -2.59 36.01 -7.04
C ASP A 88 -3.93 35.25 -6.93
N GLY A 89 -4.73 35.20 -8.00
CA GLY A 89 -6.00 34.48 -8.01
C GLY A 89 -5.83 32.97 -7.84
N LEU A 90 -4.99 32.34 -8.66
CA LEU A 90 -4.69 30.90 -8.54
C LEU A 90 -4.09 30.55 -7.18
N LYS A 91 -3.24 31.41 -6.63
CA LYS A 91 -2.66 31.23 -5.30
C LYS A 91 -3.74 31.25 -4.21
N THR A 92 -4.70 32.18 -4.29
CA THR A 92 -5.81 32.27 -3.34
C THR A 92 -6.66 31.00 -3.33
N ILE A 93 -6.94 30.42 -4.49
CA ILE A 93 -7.64 29.13 -4.58
C ILE A 93 -6.75 28.02 -3.99
N ALA A 94 -5.48 27.94 -4.41
CA ALA A 94 -4.55 26.92 -3.96
C ALA A 94 -4.37 26.91 -2.43
N ASP A 95 -4.30 28.08 -1.79
CA ASP A 95 -4.19 28.21 -0.33
C ASP A 95 -5.44 27.64 0.38
N CYS A 96 -6.64 27.88 -0.17
CA CYS A 96 -7.88 27.33 0.37
C CYS A 96 -7.99 25.81 0.17
N VAL A 97 -7.62 25.31 -1.02
CA VAL A 97 -7.56 23.87 -1.31
C VAL A 97 -6.55 23.19 -0.38
N SER A 98 -5.39 23.80 -0.17
CA SER A 98 -4.32 23.30 0.71
C SER A 98 -4.78 23.20 2.16
N ALA A 99 -5.41 24.26 2.68
CA ALA A 99 -5.95 24.26 4.04
C ALA A 99 -6.92 23.10 4.26
N TYR A 100 -7.86 22.90 3.32
CA TYR A 100 -8.81 21.80 3.36
C TYR A 100 -8.15 20.42 3.23
N LEU A 101 -7.23 20.25 2.27
CA LEU A 101 -6.50 18.99 2.07
C LEU A 101 -5.68 18.60 3.30
N ARG A 102 -4.96 19.55 3.91
CA ARG A 102 -4.21 19.32 5.14
C ARG A 102 -5.11 18.92 6.30
N GLU A 103 -6.28 19.53 6.43
CA GLU A 103 -7.25 19.15 7.47
C GLU A 103 -7.73 17.70 7.26
N GLN A 104 -8.15 17.34 6.05
CA GLN A 104 -8.58 15.97 5.74
C GLN A 104 -7.45 14.95 5.95
N GLY A 105 -6.25 15.26 5.45
CA GLY A 105 -5.08 14.39 5.62
C GLY A 105 -4.71 14.20 7.10
N LYS A 106 -4.75 15.27 7.91
CA LYS A 106 -4.52 15.19 9.36
C LYS A 106 -5.51 14.28 10.08
N LEU A 107 -6.78 14.29 9.68
CA LEU A 107 -7.79 13.41 10.25
C LEU A 107 -7.51 11.93 9.93
N LEU A 108 -7.06 11.64 8.70
CA LEU A 108 -6.74 10.27 8.28
C LEU A 108 -5.48 9.71 8.95
N VAL A 109 -4.48 10.56 9.19
CA VAL A 109 -3.21 10.11 9.77
C VAL A 109 -3.19 10.12 11.30
N LYS A 110 -4.23 10.65 11.94
CA LYS A 110 -4.34 10.68 13.40
C LYS A 110 -4.47 9.27 13.95
N GLU A 111 -3.74 8.95 15.02
CA GLU A 111 -3.87 7.67 15.69
C GLU A 111 -5.21 7.56 16.43
N GLU A 112 -5.86 6.41 16.30
CA GLU A 112 -7.07 6.07 17.06
C GLU A 112 -6.69 5.33 18.35
N GLU A 113 -7.42 5.62 19.45
CA GLU A 113 -7.18 4.99 20.76
C GLU A 113 -7.36 3.46 20.72
N THR A 114 -8.22 2.96 19.83
CA THR A 114 -8.50 1.52 19.63
C THR A 114 -7.49 0.81 18.72
N GLY A 115 -6.51 1.55 18.19
CA GLY A 115 -5.55 1.05 17.21
C GLY A 115 -6.06 1.21 15.77
N THR A 116 -5.20 1.74 14.90
CA THR A 116 -5.52 1.99 13.49
C THR A 116 -5.18 0.77 12.65
N ASN A 117 -6.10 0.33 11.78
CA ASN A 117 -5.82 -0.72 10.81
C ASN A 117 -4.86 -0.20 9.71
N PRO A 118 -3.66 -0.78 9.53
CA PRO A 118 -2.70 -0.31 8.53
C PRO A 118 -3.22 -0.35 7.09
N ILE A 119 -4.07 -1.34 6.78
CA ILE A 119 -4.60 -1.54 5.43
C ILE A 119 -5.60 -0.43 5.09
N THR A 120 -6.54 -0.18 5.99
CA THR A 120 -7.53 0.89 5.85
C THR A 120 -6.87 2.27 5.87
N PHE A 121 -5.84 2.47 6.69
CA PHE A 121 -5.05 3.71 6.73
C PHE A 121 -4.48 4.06 5.35
N VAL A 122 -3.75 3.14 4.74
CA VAL A 122 -3.12 3.38 3.44
C VAL A 122 -4.18 3.49 2.34
N GLN A 123 -5.24 2.67 2.38
CA GLN A 123 -6.33 2.76 1.40
C GLN A 123 -7.00 4.13 1.42
N ASN A 124 -7.35 4.66 2.59
CA ASN A 124 -7.97 5.99 2.70
C ASN A 124 -7.07 7.11 2.15
N LEU A 125 -5.75 7.00 2.32
CA LEU A 125 -4.79 7.93 1.75
C LEU A 125 -4.70 7.84 0.22
N LEU A 126 -4.77 6.63 -0.34
CA LEU A 126 -4.82 6.41 -1.77
C LEU A 126 -6.12 6.99 -2.37
N ASP A 127 -7.26 6.75 -1.72
CA ASP A 127 -8.55 7.27 -2.17
C ASP A 127 -8.59 8.81 -2.11
N LEU A 128 -8.02 9.40 -1.06
CA LEU A 128 -7.86 10.85 -0.96
C LEU A 128 -6.96 11.39 -2.09
N LYS A 129 -5.87 10.69 -2.42
CA LYS A 129 -4.95 11.08 -3.49
C LYS A 129 -5.63 11.01 -4.85
N ASP A 130 -6.33 9.92 -5.14
CA ASP A 130 -7.11 9.75 -6.37
C ASP A 130 -8.15 10.87 -6.53
N ARG A 131 -8.84 11.25 -5.44
CA ARG A 131 -9.80 12.35 -5.46
C ARG A 131 -9.17 13.70 -5.81
N PHE A 132 -8.01 14.02 -5.23
CA PHE A 132 -7.33 15.29 -5.52
C PHE A 132 -6.62 15.30 -6.87
N ASP A 133 -6.16 14.16 -7.36
CA ASP A 133 -5.67 14.03 -8.75
C ASP A 133 -6.80 14.21 -9.75
N TYR A 134 -8.00 13.71 -9.44
CA TYR A 134 -9.19 13.94 -10.25
C TYR A 134 -9.52 15.44 -10.35
N PHE A 135 -9.52 16.18 -9.23
CA PHE A 135 -9.69 17.64 -9.26
C PHE A 135 -8.56 18.35 -10.01
N LEU A 136 -7.32 17.90 -9.84
CA LEU A 136 -6.16 18.46 -10.57
C LEU A 136 -6.36 18.37 -12.08
N ILE A 137 -6.79 17.21 -12.59
CA ILE A 137 -6.98 16.98 -14.02
C ILE A 137 -8.24 17.69 -14.54
N HIS A 138 -9.37 17.55 -13.85
CA HIS A 138 -10.68 17.96 -14.38
C HIS A 138 -11.09 19.39 -14.00
N SER A 139 -10.53 19.97 -12.94
CA SER A 139 -10.89 21.31 -12.47
C SER A 139 -9.75 22.32 -12.53
N PHE A 140 -8.50 21.88 -12.41
CA PHE A 140 -7.33 22.76 -12.36
C PHE A 140 -6.40 22.63 -13.57
N ASP A 141 -6.85 22.00 -14.66
CA ASP A 141 -6.11 21.89 -15.93
C ASP A 141 -4.67 21.36 -15.78
N ASN A 142 -4.47 20.43 -14.82
CA ASN A 142 -3.17 19.87 -14.46
C ASN A 142 -2.10 20.95 -14.12
N ASP A 143 -2.54 22.07 -13.54
CA ASP A 143 -1.69 23.20 -13.21
C ASP A 143 -0.60 22.84 -12.17
N LYS A 144 0.61 23.36 -12.40
CA LYS A 144 1.80 23.03 -11.61
C LYS A 144 1.73 23.54 -10.17
N ILE A 145 1.08 24.68 -9.93
CA ILE A 145 0.90 25.24 -8.57
C ILE A 145 0.10 24.25 -7.73
N PHE A 146 -1.02 23.76 -8.27
CA PHE A 146 -1.88 22.80 -7.58
C PHE A 146 -1.19 21.44 -7.44
N LYS A 147 -0.51 20.95 -8.48
CA LYS A 147 0.24 19.68 -8.41
C LYS A 147 1.33 19.69 -7.32
N ASN A 148 2.09 20.79 -7.24
CA ASN A 148 3.14 20.96 -6.24
C ASN A 148 2.55 21.11 -4.83
N MET A 149 1.45 21.87 -4.69
CA MET A 149 0.73 22.03 -3.43
C MET A 149 0.20 20.69 -2.91
N ILE A 150 -0.48 19.90 -3.75
CA ILE A 150 -0.99 18.57 -3.38
C ILE A 150 0.17 17.68 -2.92
N SER A 151 1.28 17.67 -3.66
CA SER A 151 2.45 16.87 -3.29
C SER A 151 3.05 17.29 -1.95
N SER A 152 3.20 18.59 -1.73
CA SER A 152 3.73 19.15 -0.48
C SER A 152 2.81 18.87 0.72
N ASP A 153 1.49 18.90 0.51
CA ASP A 153 0.53 18.65 1.57
C ASP A 153 0.49 17.17 1.96
N PHE A 154 0.52 16.25 0.98
CA PHE A 154 0.67 14.82 1.25
C PHE A 154 1.95 14.50 2.01
N GLU A 155 3.08 15.07 1.59
CA GLU A 155 4.34 14.98 2.34
C GLU A 155 4.19 15.54 3.76
N HIS A 156 3.50 16.67 3.94
CA HIS A 156 3.32 17.25 5.26
C HIS A 156 2.54 16.33 6.21
N PHE A 157 1.33 15.89 5.86
CA PHE A 157 0.51 15.14 6.80
C PHE A 157 0.92 13.66 6.93
N LEU A 158 1.43 13.02 5.87
CA LEU A 158 1.87 11.63 5.94
C LEU A 158 2.96 11.42 7.00
N ASN A 159 3.84 12.41 7.16
CA ASN A 159 4.93 12.39 8.12
C ASN A 159 4.56 12.92 9.52
N LEU A 160 3.29 13.27 9.77
CA LEU A 160 2.81 13.54 11.14
C LEU A 160 2.63 12.26 11.96
N ASN A 161 2.48 11.12 11.29
CA ASN A 161 2.35 9.82 11.94
C ASN A 161 3.63 9.00 11.78
N SER A 162 4.33 8.75 12.89
CA SER A 162 5.56 7.94 12.93
C SER A 162 5.39 6.48 12.49
N LYS A 163 4.16 5.95 12.45
CA LYS A 163 3.84 4.60 11.96
C LYS A 163 3.57 4.55 10.46
N SER A 164 3.48 5.68 9.76
CA SER A 164 3.28 5.70 8.30
C SER A 164 4.26 4.80 7.52
N PRO A 165 5.58 4.77 7.83
CA PRO A 165 6.52 3.85 7.18
C PRO A 165 6.18 2.38 7.39
N GLU A 166 5.78 1.99 8.62
CA GLU A 166 5.38 0.62 8.94
C GLU A 166 4.08 0.24 8.23
N TYR A 167 3.08 1.13 8.27
CA TYR A 167 1.77 0.88 7.68
C TYR A 167 1.85 0.73 6.17
N LEU A 168 2.67 1.55 5.50
CA LEU A 168 2.92 1.40 4.07
C LEU A 168 3.57 0.05 3.75
N SER A 169 4.53 -0.38 4.58
CA SER A 169 5.18 -1.68 4.44
C SER A 169 4.20 -2.85 4.63
N LEU A 170 3.32 -2.77 5.64
CA LEU A 170 2.28 -3.76 5.90
C LEU A 170 1.23 -3.83 4.79
N PHE A 171 0.88 -2.68 4.20
CA PHE A 171 -0.03 -2.64 3.06
C PHE A 171 0.56 -3.36 1.84
N ILE A 172 1.83 -3.11 1.52
CA ILE A 172 2.52 -3.82 0.43
C ILE A 172 2.64 -5.32 0.74
N ASP A 173 2.96 -5.67 1.99
CA ASP A 173 3.03 -7.06 2.46
C ASP A 173 1.69 -7.79 2.33
N ASP A 174 0.56 -7.12 2.60
CA ASP A 174 -0.78 -7.65 2.36
C ASP A 174 -1.02 -7.95 0.88
N LYS A 175 -0.73 -7.00 -0.02
CA LYS A 175 -0.94 -7.17 -1.47
C LYS A 175 -0.06 -8.23 -2.12
N LEU A 176 1.11 -8.52 -1.54
CA LEU A 176 2.05 -9.51 -2.07
C LEU A 176 1.90 -10.90 -1.42
N LYS A 177 0.97 -11.11 -0.49
CA LYS A 177 0.75 -12.42 0.15
C LYS A 177 -0.21 -13.32 -0.64
N LYS A 178 0.08 -14.62 -0.66
CA LYS A 178 -0.85 -15.68 -1.08
C LYS A 178 -2.11 -15.61 -0.23
N GLY A 179 -3.27 -15.45 -0.89
CA GLY A 179 -4.57 -15.46 -0.22
C GLY A 179 -5.28 -14.10 -0.14
N CYS A 180 -4.73 -13.02 -0.71
CA CYS A 180 -5.55 -11.88 -1.13
C CYS A 180 -6.52 -12.36 -2.22
N LYS A 181 -7.69 -12.87 -1.80
CA LYS A 181 -8.69 -13.45 -2.71
C LYS A 181 -9.30 -12.33 -3.56
N GLY A 182 -9.13 -12.43 -4.89
CA GLY A 182 -9.97 -11.72 -5.86
C GLY A 182 -9.29 -10.64 -6.69
N MET A 183 -7.97 -10.42 -6.57
CA MET A 183 -7.24 -9.45 -7.41
C MET A 183 -6.36 -10.14 -8.44
N SER A 184 -6.37 -9.63 -9.67
CA SER A 184 -5.44 -10.00 -10.72
C SER A 184 -4.04 -9.41 -10.47
N GLU A 185 -3.01 -9.97 -11.09
CA GLU A 185 -1.64 -9.43 -10.99
C GLU A 185 -1.55 -7.99 -11.51
N GLN A 186 -2.32 -7.65 -12.54
CA GLN A 186 -2.38 -6.29 -13.09
C GLN A 186 -2.98 -5.29 -12.09
N GLU A 187 -4.05 -5.67 -11.38
CA GLU A 187 -4.64 -4.80 -10.35
C GLU A 187 -3.69 -4.60 -9.18
N ILE A 188 -2.95 -5.65 -8.78
CA ILE A 188 -1.91 -5.53 -7.76
C ILE A 188 -0.84 -4.54 -8.22
N GLU A 189 -0.37 -4.64 -9.47
CA GLU A 189 0.64 -3.73 -10.00
C GLU A 189 0.20 -2.26 -9.97
N VAL A 190 -1.04 -1.97 -10.40
CA VAL A 190 -1.61 -0.61 -10.34
C VAL A 190 -1.64 -0.09 -8.91
N ILE A 191 -2.03 -0.92 -7.94
CA ILE A 191 -2.05 -0.52 -6.52
C ILE A 191 -0.63 -0.27 -6.01
N LEU A 192 0.35 -1.10 -6.38
CA LEU A 192 1.73 -0.90 -5.98
C LEU A 192 2.30 0.40 -6.57
N ASP A 193 1.98 0.75 -7.81
CA ASP A 193 2.37 2.02 -8.42
C ASP A 193 1.79 3.22 -7.66
N LYS A 194 0.51 3.18 -7.31
CA LYS A 194 -0.11 4.23 -6.49
C LYS A 194 0.53 4.30 -5.10
N THR A 195 0.83 3.15 -4.50
CA THR A 195 1.52 3.07 -3.20
C THR A 195 2.91 3.69 -3.25
N MET A 196 3.62 3.56 -4.37
CA MET A 196 4.92 4.20 -4.61
C MET A 196 4.83 5.73 -4.71
N VAL A 197 3.68 6.29 -5.08
CA VAL A 197 3.44 7.74 -4.96
C VAL A 197 3.48 8.16 -3.50
N LEU A 198 2.80 7.43 -2.61
CA LEU A 198 2.84 7.71 -1.16
C LEU A 198 4.24 7.47 -0.57
N PHE A 199 4.93 6.43 -1.01
CA PHE A 199 6.31 6.17 -0.59
C PHE A 199 7.25 7.34 -0.86
N ARG A 200 7.11 8.02 -2.01
CA ARG A 200 7.92 9.19 -2.35
C ARG A 200 7.76 10.32 -1.33
N TYR A 201 6.56 10.49 -0.79
CA TYR A 201 6.23 11.48 0.24
C TYR A 201 6.74 11.11 1.65
N LEU A 202 7.22 9.89 1.89
CA LEU A 202 7.80 9.53 3.19
C LEU A 202 9.18 10.15 3.38
N LEU A 203 9.44 10.71 4.56
CA LEU A 203 10.76 11.20 4.97
C LEU A 203 11.63 10.07 5.53
N GLU A 204 11.10 9.24 6.42
CA GLU A 204 11.83 8.15 7.10
C GLU A 204 11.87 6.85 6.28
N LYS A 205 12.52 6.91 5.12
CA LYS A 205 12.62 5.78 4.18
C LYS A 205 13.45 4.59 4.71
N ASP A 206 14.40 4.83 5.60
CA ASP A 206 15.20 3.82 6.29
C ASP A 206 14.37 3.00 7.29
N VAL A 207 13.44 3.65 8.00
CA VAL A 207 12.47 2.99 8.86
C VAL A 207 11.56 2.09 8.02
N PHE A 208 11.06 2.57 6.89
CA PHE A 208 10.31 1.75 5.92
C PHE A 208 11.13 0.53 5.47
N GLU A 209 12.39 0.72 5.05
CA GLU A 209 13.26 -0.37 4.58
C GLU A 209 13.39 -1.48 5.62
N ARG A 210 13.55 -1.11 6.89
CA ARG A 210 13.66 -2.07 8.00
C ARG A 210 12.41 -2.93 8.12
N TYR A 211 11.22 -2.34 8.09
CA TYR A 211 9.96 -3.08 8.14
C TYR A 211 9.75 -3.92 6.86
N TYR A 212 9.98 -3.33 5.68
CA TYR A 212 9.83 -4.02 4.40
C TYR A 212 10.72 -5.25 4.32
N LYS A 213 11.99 -5.13 4.72
CA LYS A 213 12.93 -6.24 4.81
C LYS A 213 12.46 -7.35 5.74
N ALA A 214 11.90 -6.99 6.90
CA ALA A 214 11.34 -7.97 7.84
C ALA A 214 10.13 -8.73 7.25
N HIS A 215 9.24 -8.03 6.55
CA HIS A 215 8.09 -8.61 5.89
C HIS A 215 8.49 -9.51 4.71
N LEU A 216 9.38 -9.02 3.83
CA LEU A 216 9.92 -9.79 2.72
C LEU A 216 10.60 -11.08 3.21
N ALA A 217 11.41 -11.01 4.27
CA ALA A 217 12.07 -12.18 4.84
C ALA A 217 11.06 -13.26 5.25
N LYS A 218 9.98 -12.86 5.93
CA LYS A 218 8.90 -13.78 6.32
C LYS A 218 8.22 -14.38 5.09
N ARG A 219 7.92 -13.58 4.07
CA ARG A 219 7.25 -14.06 2.85
C ARG A 219 8.11 -15.08 2.09
N LEU A 220 9.41 -14.80 1.93
CA LEU A 220 10.36 -15.70 1.26
C LEU A 220 10.58 -17.01 2.04
N LEU A 221 10.83 -16.94 3.34
CA LEU A 221 11.12 -18.13 4.16
C LEU A 221 9.91 -19.04 4.32
N LEU A 222 8.70 -18.46 4.41
CA LEU A 222 7.45 -19.21 4.55
C LEU A 222 6.79 -19.55 3.20
N ASN A 223 7.41 -19.18 2.07
CA ASN A 223 6.86 -19.34 0.72
C ASN A 223 5.41 -18.82 0.59
N LYS A 224 5.19 -17.62 1.15
CA LYS A 224 3.88 -16.94 1.20
C LYS A 224 3.73 -15.82 0.17
N SER A 225 4.70 -15.60 -0.70
CA SER A 225 4.62 -14.60 -1.78
C SER A 225 3.66 -15.03 -2.89
N VAL A 226 2.83 -14.12 -3.40
CA VAL A 226 1.88 -14.42 -4.49
C VAL A 226 2.60 -14.84 -5.77
N SER A 227 3.65 -14.11 -6.14
CA SER A 227 4.48 -14.34 -7.32
C SER A 227 5.88 -13.77 -7.09
N ASP A 228 6.92 -14.50 -7.52
CA ASP A 228 8.31 -14.04 -7.45
C ASP A 228 8.54 -12.83 -8.36
N ASP A 229 7.80 -12.73 -9.46
CA ASP A 229 7.94 -11.63 -10.42
C ASP A 229 7.35 -10.32 -9.87
N SER A 230 6.21 -10.40 -9.16
CA SER A 230 5.64 -9.23 -8.46
C SER A 230 6.58 -8.71 -7.38
N GLU A 231 7.26 -9.59 -6.64
CA GLU A 231 8.23 -9.17 -5.62
C GLU A 231 9.47 -8.50 -6.24
N LYS A 232 10.02 -9.07 -7.33
CA LYS A 232 11.13 -8.45 -8.07
C LYS A 232 10.73 -7.11 -8.67
N ASN A 233 9.52 -6.99 -9.21
CA ASN A 233 8.98 -5.75 -9.73
C ASN A 233 8.90 -4.69 -8.62
N MET A 234 8.37 -5.04 -7.44
CA MET A 234 8.33 -4.13 -6.29
C MET A 234 9.73 -3.66 -5.86
N ILE A 235 10.72 -4.55 -5.81
CA ILE A 235 12.12 -4.18 -5.52
C ILE A 235 12.67 -3.24 -6.60
N SER A 236 12.35 -3.47 -7.88
CA SER A 236 12.74 -2.58 -8.98
C SER A 236 12.17 -1.17 -8.82
N LYS A 237 10.90 -1.05 -8.39
CA LYS A 237 10.29 0.25 -8.07
C LYS A 237 11.04 0.95 -6.93
N LEU A 238 11.35 0.24 -5.84
CA LEU A 238 12.14 0.79 -4.71
C LEU A 238 13.55 1.23 -5.15
N LYS A 239 14.19 0.45 -6.03
CA LYS A 239 15.51 0.77 -6.60
C LYS A 239 15.49 2.03 -7.45
N THR A 240 14.41 2.24 -8.19
CA THR A 240 14.22 3.44 -9.02
C THR A 240 14.11 4.70 -8.14
N GLU A 241 13.40 4.60 -7.02
CA GLU A 241 13.21 5.74 -6.10
C GLU A 241 14.42 6.02 -5.19
N CYS A 242 15.11 4.99 -4.68
CA CYS A 242 16.15 5.13 -3.65
C CYS A 242 17.55 4.69 -4.08
N GLY A 243 17.69 4.13 -5.29
CA GLY A 243 18.95 3.63 -5.83
C GLY A 243 19.35 2.24 -5.32
N CYS A 244 20.43 1.71 -5.91
CA CYS A 244 20.90 0.33 -5.70
C CYS A 244 21.33 0.02 -4.26
N GLN A 245 21.83 1.01 -3.51
CA GLN A 245 22.29 0.80 -2.13
C GLN A 245 21.14 0.46 -1.19
N PHE A 246 19.97 1.08 -1.42
CA PHE A 246 18.75 0.83 -0.64
C PHE A 246 18.24 -0.61 -0.84
N THR A 247 18.30 -1.13 -2.08
CA THR A 247 17.76 -2.46 -2.41
C THR A 247 18.77 -3.59 -2.34
N SER A 248 20.07 -3.31 -2.20
CA SER A 248 21.14 -4.32 -2.27
C SER A 248 20.91 -5.53 -1.36
N LYS A 249 20.46 -5.31 -0.13
CA LYS A 249 20.17 -6.40 0.82
C LYS A 249 18.93 -7.21 0.41
N LEU A 250 17.88 -6.55 -0.10
CA LEU A 250 16.65 -7.19 -0.57
C LEU A 250 16.92 -8.08 -1.80
N GLU A 251 17.72 -7.56 -2.75
CA GLU A 251 18.18 -8.32 -3.92
C GLU A 251 19.06 -9.51 -3.49
N GLY A 252 19.92 -9.32 -2.49
CA GLY A 252 20.71 -10.38 -1.87
C GLY A 252 19.86 -11.51 -1.27
N MET A 253 18.73 -11.17 -0.63
CA MET A 253 17.80 -12.17 -0.10
C MET A 253 17.20 -13.05 -1.21
N PHE A 254 16.84 -12.48 -2.36
CA PHE A 254 16.38 -13.25 -3.52
C PHE A 254 17.47 -14.18 -4.07
N LYS A 255 18.68 -13.65 -4.21
CA LYS A 255 19.83 -14.44 -4.67
C LYS A 255 20.09 -15.63 -3.75
N ASP A 256 20.02 -15.42 -2.44
CA ASP A 256 20.16 -16.48 -1.45
C ASP A 256 19.08 -17.56 -1.61
N MET A 257 17.81 -17.19 -1.85
CA MET A 257 16.75 -18.17 -2.10
C MET A 257 17.03 -19.03 -3.33
N SER A 258 17.40 -18.41 -4.47
CA SER A 258 17.71 -19.15 -5.70
C SER A 258 18.91 -20.08 -5.52
N VAL A 259 20.02 -19.57 -4.97
CA VAL A 259 21.24 -20.36 -4.74
C VAL A 259 20.96 -21.48 -3.75
N SER A 260 20.17 -21.22 -2.71
CA SER A 260 19.82 -22.23 -1.72
C SER A 260 19.02 -23.38 -2.31
N ASN A 261 18.11 -23.11 -3.25
CA ASN A 261 17.33 -24.15 -3.92
C ASN A 261 18.25 -25.05 -4.76
N THR A 262 19.18 -24.47 -5.53
CA THR A 262 20.17 -25.23 -6.32
C THR A 262 21.05 -26.09 -5.42
N ILE A 263 21.57 -25.55 -4.31
CA ILE A 263 22.38 -26.31 -3.35
C ILE A 263 21.58 -27.47 -2.74
N MET A 264 20.28 -27.26 -2.49
CA MET A 264 19.40 -28.28 -1.94
C MET A 264 19.15 -29.43 -2.95
N GLU A 265 19.00 -29.12 -4.23
CA GLU A 265 18.92 -30.13 -5.32
C GLU A 265 20.22 -30.93 -5.45
N GLU A 266 21.37 -30.26 -5.41
CA GLU A 266 22.67 -30.92 -5.41
C GLU A 266 22.85 -31.85 -4.20
N PHE A 267 22.39 -31.41 -3.02
CA PHE A 267 22.44 -32.22 -1.81
C PHE A 267 21.56 -33.47 -1.93
N LYS A 268 20.33 -33.34 -2.43
CA LYS A 268 19.44 -34.49 -2.67
C LYS A 268 20.10 -35.51 -3.61
N THR A 269 20.72 -35.04 -4.68
CA THR A 269 21.48 -35.90 -5.61
C THR A 269 22.66 -36.59 -4.93
N HIS A 270 23.39 -35.88 -4.08
CA HIS A 270 24.51 -36.43 -3.32
C HIS A 270 24.07 -37.53 -2.32
N VAL A 271 22.99 -37.28 -1.58
CA VAL A 271 22.40 -38.23 -0.63
C VAL A 271 21.98 -39.51 -1.34
N ASN A 272 21.29 -39.39 -2.48
CA ASN A 272 20.81 -40.54 -3.25
C ASN A 272 21.97 -41.33 -3.89
N SER A 273 22.96 -40.65 -4.48
CA SER A 273 24.10 -41.30 -5.13
C SER A 273 25.01 -42.05 -4.17
N HIS A 274 25.13 -41.57 -2.93
CA HIS A 274 25.98 -42.15 -1.89
C HIS A 274 25.19 -43.00 -0.88
N ASN A 275 23.88 -43.19 -1.08
CA ASN A 275 22.98 -43.91 -0.17
C ASN A 275 23.10 -43.45 1.30
N LEU A 276 23.22 -42.13 1.52
CA LEU A 276 23.38 -41.56 2.85
C LEU A 276 22.05 -41.60 3.61
N SER A 277 22.08 -42.03 4.88
CA SER A 277 20.89 -42.02 5.74
C SER A 277 20.73 -40.67 6.45
N LEU A 278 19.55 -40.06 6.35
CA LEU A 278 19.16 -38.86 7.09
C LEU A 278 18.35 -39.18 8.36
N ALA A 279 18.54 -40.38 8.93
CA ALA A 279 17.87 -40.82 10.16
C ALA A 279 16.32 -40.69 10.12
N GLY A 280 15.73 -40.91 8.95
CA GLY A 280 14.28 -40.84 8.73
C GLY A 280 13.71 -39.42 8.60
N VAL A 281 14.56 -38.39 8.48
CA VAL A 281 14.14 -36.99 8.33
C VAL A 281 14.20 -36.59 6.85
N ASP A 282 13.08 -36.09 6.32
CA ASP A 282 13.10 -35.31 5.06
C ASP A 282 13.57 -33.89 5.37
N LEU A 283 14.82 -33.59 4.99
CA LEU A 283 15.48 -32.34 5.33
C LEU A 283 15.43 -31.36 4.15
N SER A 284 14.96 -30.15 4.42
CA SER A 284 15.12 -29.00 3.53
C SER A 284 15.82 -27.88 4.28
N VAL A 285 16.96 -27.41 3.75
CA VAL A 285 17.77 -26.36 4.36
C VAL A 285 17.75 -25.12 3.48
N ARG A 286 17.56 -23.95 4.12
CA ARG A 286 17.73 -22.64 3.48
C ARG A 286 19.02 -21.99 3.96
N ILE A 287 19.91 -21.65 3.02
CA ILE A 287 21.18 -20.98 3.32
C ILE A 287 21.00 -19.47 3.13
N LEU A 288 21.30 -18.70 4.17
CA LEU A 288 21.09 -17.25 4.21
C LEU A 288 22.42 -16.54 4.49
N THR A 289 22.71 -15.48 3.73
CA THR A 289 23.90 -14.65 3.93
C THR A 289 23.72 -13.72 5.14
N THR A 290 24.65 -13.79 6.09
CA THR A 290 24.63 -12.91 7.28
C THR A 290 24.76 -11.45 6.86
N GLY A 291 23.88 -10.58 7.39
CA GLY A 291 23.87 -9.14 7.08
C GLY A 291 22.87 -8.72 5.99
N PHE A 292 22.38 -9.64 5.16
CA PHE A 292 21.27 -9.37 4.24
C PHE A 292 19.91 -9.59 4.90
N TRP A 293 19.82 -10.62 5.74
CA TRP A 293 18.57 -11.01 6.38
C TRP A 293 18.41 -10.36 7.76
N PRO A 294 17.16 -10.02 8.15
CA PRO A 294 16.85 -9.58 9.50
C PRO A 294 17.01 -10.77 10.44
N THR A 295 18.17 -10.86 11.09
CA THR A 295 18.48 -11.92 12.05
C THR A 295 18.49 -11.34 13.47
N GLN A 296 17.98 -12.11 14.42
CA GLN A 296 18.04 -11.73 15.83
C GLN A 296 19.46 -11.87 16.36
N SER A 297 19.84 -11.01 17.29
CA SER A 297 21.19 -10.95 17.87
C SER A 297 21.56 -12.19 18.69
N ALA A 298 20.57 -12.96 19.14
CA ALA A 298 20.76 -14.16 19.94
C ALA A 298 19.94 -15.33 19.40
N THR A 299 20.62 -16.44 19.09
CA THR A 299 19.95 -17.72 18.78
C THR A 299 19.41 -18.29 20.09
N PRO A 300 18.10 -18.52 20.24
CA PRO A 300 17.56 -19.13 21.45
C PRO A 300 18.12 -20.54 21.63
N ASN A 301 18.35 -20.93 22.89
CA ASN A 301 18.77 -22.30 23.22
C ASN A 301 17.63 -23.27 22.86
N CYS A 302 17.78 -23.96 21.72
CA CYS A 302 16.84 -24.95 21.25
C CYS A 302 17.51 -26.34 21.30
N ASN A 303 16.90 -27.28 22.04
CA ASN A 303 17.36 -28.66 22.03
C ASN A 303 16.78 -29.38 20.79
N ILE A 304 17.58 -29.44 19.74
CA ILE A 304 17.18 -30.06 18.47
C ILE A 304 17.20 -31.60 18.63
N PRO A 305 16.15 -32.33 18.22
CA PRO A 305 16.13 -33.79 18.31
C PRO A 305 17.30 -34.45 17.59
N LYS A 306 17.81 -35.57 18.13
CA LYS A 306 18.99 -36.27 17.62
C LYS A 306 18.89 -36.63 16.14
N ALA A 307 17.73 -37.08 15.67
CA ALA A 307 17.52 -37.41 14.25
C ALA A 307 17.75 -36.19 13.33
N ALA A 308 17.21 -35.02 13.71
CA ALA A 308 17.38 -33.78 12.97
C ALA A 308 18.83 -33.26 13.06
N GLN A 309 19.50 -33.41 14.20
CA GLN A 309 20.92 -33.09 14.33
C GLN A 309 21.79 -33.94 13.41
N THR A 310 21.53 -35.25 13.32
CA THR A 310 22.24 -36.15 12.41
C THR A 310 22.03 -35.75 10.95
N ALA A 311 20.79 -35.52 10.53
CA ALA A 311 20.47 -35.08 9.18
C ALA A 311 21.16 -33.75 8.83
N PHE A 312 21.14 -32.77 9.74
CA PHE A 312 21.84 -31.51 9.56
C PHE A 312 23.37 -31.68 9.54
N GLY A 313 23.93 -32.61 10.30
CA GLY A 313 25.36 -32.94 10.28
C GLY A 313 25.84 -33.45 8.92
N VAL A 314 25.03 -34.28 8.26
CA VAL A 314 25.28 -34.74 6.88
C VAL A 314 25.27 -33.56 5.92
N PHE A 315 24.25 -32.70 6.00
CA PHE A 315 24.17 -31.48 5.18
C PHE A 315 25.36 -30.53 5.43
N LYS A 316 25.74 -30.32 6.69
CA LYS A 316 26.84 -29.43 7.07
C LYS A 316 28.18 -29.90 6.48
N THR A 317 28.44 -31.20 6.52
CA THR A 317 29.65 -31.79 5.92
C THR A 317 29.67 -31.59 4.41
N PHE A 318 28.56 -31.88 3.73
CA PHE A 318 28.41 -31.62 2.28
C PHE A 318 28.66 -30.15 1.92
N TYR A 319 28.03 -29.22 2.64
CA TYR A 319 28.12 -27.79 2.35
C TYR A 319 29.55 -27.26 2.57
N LEU A 320 30.16 -27.58 3.71
CA LEU A 320 31.51 -27.10 4.04
C LEU A 320 32.60 -27.73 3.16
N GLY A 321 32.38 -28.96 2.67
CA GLY A 321 33.26 -29.59 1.68
C GLY A 321 33.31 -28.83 0.36
N LYS A 322 32.19 -28.26 -0.09
CA LYS A 322 32.12 -27.41 -1.30
C LYS A 322 32.49 -25.95 -1.06
N HIS A 323 32.26 -25.43 0.15
CA HIS A 323 32.43 -24.02 0.49
C HIS A 323 33.44 -23.85 1.64
N SER A 324 34.72 -24.07 1.32
CA SER A 324 35.82 -23.88 2.26
C SER A 324 35.88 -22.44 2.79
N GLY A 325 36.18 -22.30 4.09
CA GLY A 325 36.29 -20.99 4.75
C GLY A 325 34.97 -20.36 5.22
N ARG A 326 33.82 -21.04 5.03
CA ARG A 326 32.52 -20.58 5.56
C ARG A 326 32.22 -21.19 6.93
N GLN A 327 31.42 -20.47 7.72
CA GLN A 327 30.84 -20.96 8.96
C GLN A 327 29.32 -21.01 8.82
N LEU A 328 28.72 -22.12 9.28
CA LEU A 328 27.27 -22.27 9.32
C LEU A 328 26.77 -22.14 10.76
N THR A 329 25.81 -21.24 10.96
CA THR A 329 25.08 -21.06 12.22
C THR A 329 23.61 -21.38 11.96
N LEU A 330 23.09 -22.42 12.62
CA LEU A 330 21.69 -22.81 12.50
C LEU A 330 20.79 -21.81 13.25
N GLN A 331 19.65 -21.46 12.67
CA GLN A 331 18.67 -20.52 13.23
C GLN A 331 17.32 -21.23 13.44
N PRO A 332 17.13 -21.97 14.56
CA PRO A 332 15.96 -22.83 14.76
C PRO A 332 14.62 -22.07 14.75
N GLN A 333 14.62 -20.82 15.21
CA GLN A 333 13.44 -19.96 15.27
C GLN A 333 12.87 -19.56 13.89
N LEU A 334 13.64 -19.76 12.82
CA LEU A 334 13.19 -19.53 11.44
C LEU A 334 12.75 -20.82 10.73
N GLY A 335 12.89 -21.97 11.39
CA GLY A 335 12.55 -23.28 10.84
C GLY A 335 11.10 -23.68 11.11
N THR A 336 10.64 -24.67 10.37
CA THR A 336 9.36 -25.37 10.59
C THR A 336 9.59 -26.87 10.48
N ALA A 337 8.83 -27.67 11.23
CA ALA A 337 8.87 -29.12 11.14
C ALA A 337 7.44 -29.66 11.03
N PHE A 338 7.29 -30.75 10.30
CA PHE A 338 6.04 -31.51 10.20
C PHE A 338 6.22 -32.82 10.95
N ILE A 339 5.26 -33.15 11.83
CA ILE A 339 5.32 -34.32 12.70
C ILE A 339 4.06 -35.15 12.47
N ASN A 340 4.25 -36.44 12.20
CA ASN A 340 3.16 -37.40 12.18
C ASN A 340 2.93 -37.91 13.60
N ALA A 341 1.71 -37.77 14.11
CA ALA A 341 1.33 -38.23 15.44
C ALA A 341 0.23 -39.29 15.33
N VAL A 342 0.41 -40.40 16.05
CA VAL A 342 -0.61 -41.43 16.24
C VAL A 342 -1.18 -41.24 17.63
N PHE A 343 -2.48 -40.95 17.72
CA PHE A 343 -3.18 -40.78 19.00
C PHE A 343 -3.93 -42.07 19.33
N TYR A 344 -3.70 -42.59 20.53
CA TYR A 344 -4.48 -43.69 21.09
C TYR A 344 -5.52 -43.08 22.02
N GLY A 345 -6.81 -43.31 21.74
CA GLY A 345 -7.91 -42.81 22.59
C GLY A 345 -7.80 -43.33 24.02
N ASN A 346 -8.45 -42.63 24.97
CA ASN A 346 -8.53 -43.10 26.35
C ASN A 346 -9.08 -44.53 26.36
N LYS A 347 -8.32 -45.47 26.94
CA LYS A 347 -8.88 -46.75 27.36
C LYS A 347 -9.96 -46.43 28.38
N SER A 348 -11.23 -46.47 27.97
CA SER A 348 -12.35 -46.55 28.88
C SER A 348 -12.11 -47.73 29.81
N ALA A 349 -11.84 -47.44 31.08
CA ALA A 349 -11.80 -48.44 32.11
C ALA A 349 -13.21 -49.01 32.30
N GLY A 350 -13.36 -50.31 32.06
CA GLY A 350 -14.45 -51.14 32.58
C GLY A 350 -15.76 -51.09 31.79
N ASN A 351 -15.99 -52.09 30.93
CA ASN A 351 -16.82 -53.23 31.34
C ASN A 351 -16.67 -54.37 30.35
N GLU A 352 -16.33 -55.54 30.89
CA GLU A 352 -16.49 -56.84 30.26
C GLU A 352 -17.97 -57.06 29.92
N ALA A 353 -18.24 -57.45 28.67
CA ALA A 353 -19.24 -58.45 28.31
C ALA A 353 -19.14 -58.75 26.80
N ASP A 354 -18.63 -59.95 26.50
CA ASP A 354 -18.96 -60.86 25.41
C ASP A 354 -19.32 -60.36 24.00
N GLY A 355 -18.68 -60.98 23.02
CA GLY A 355 -19.29 -61.20 21.70
C GLY A 355 -18.35 -60.97 20.53
N ALA A 356 -17.82 -62.06 19.98
CA ALA A 356 -17.07 -62.08 18.73
C ALA A 356 -17.82 -61.41 17.58
N SER A 357 -17.15 -60.56 16.80
CA SER A 357 -17.28 -60.55 15.34
C SER A 357 -16.13 -59.81 14.69
N SER A 358 -15.47 -60.52 13.77
CA SER A 358 -14.55 -59.97 12.79
C SER A 358 -15.27 -59.01 11.85
N SER A 359 -14.79 -57.78 11.70
CA SER A 359 -15.01 -57.01 10.47
C SER A 359 -13.92 -55.96 10.30
N ASN A 360 -13.23 -56.04 9.15
CA ASN A 360 -12.43 -54.96 8.60
C ASN A 360 -13.33 -53.75 8.37
N ALA A 361 -13.01 -52.61 8.98
CA ALA A 361 -13.64 -51.34 8.67
C ALA A 361 -12.58 -50.26 8.49
N VAL A 362 -12.39 -49.89 7.23
CA VAL A 362 -11.77 -48.65 6.77
C VAL A 362 -12.52 -47.47 7.37
N VAL A 363 -11.83 -46.54 8.02
CA VAL A 363 -12.43 -45.28 8.48
C VAL A 363 -12.14 -44.18 7.45
N PRO A 364 -13.16 -43.50 6.90
CA PRO A 364 -12.98 -42.43 5.92
C PRO A 364 -12.63 -41.09 6.60
N THR A 365 -11.82 -40.32 5.90
CA THR A 365 -11.43 -38.95 6.22
C THR A 365 -12.63 -38.00 6.18
N VAL A 366 -12.98 -37.38 7.31
CA VAL A 366 -13.99 -36.31 7.36
C VAL A 366 -13.28 -34.98 7.05
N GLN A 367 -13.48 -34.48 5.83
CA GLN A 367 -13.29 -33.06 5.52
C GLN A 367 -14.54 -32.29 5.95
N GLN A 368 -14.36 -31.40 6.92
CA GLN A 368 -15.40 -30.46 7.34
C GLN A 368 -15.31 -29.21 6.44
N GLN A 369 -16.12 -29.15 5.38
CA GLN A 369 -16.45 -27.91 4.70
C GLN A 369 -17.68 -27.29 5.38
N ARG A 370 -17.48 -26.10 5.97
CA ARG A 370 -18.56 -25.18 6.32
C ARG A 370 -18.96 -24.43 5.05
N GLU A 371 -20.14 -24.70 4.52
CA GLU A 371 -20.87 -23.74 3.69
C GLU A 371 -22.15 -23.32 4.42
N ASN A 372 -22.20 -22.04 4.74
CA ASN A 372 -23.42 -21.33 5.11
C ASN A 372 -24.14 -20.93 3.81
N THR A 373 -25.33 -21.48 3.55
CA THR A 373 -26.33 -20.80 2.73
C THR A 373 -27.67 -20.80 3.47
N SER A 374 -28.03 -19.62 3.93
CA SER A 374 -29.35 -19.30 4.47
C SER A 374 -30.28 -18.98 3.31
N SER A 375 -31.35 -19.75 3.13
CA SER A 375 -32.56 -19.33 2.40
C SER A 375 -33.75 -20.10 2.93
N LYS A 376 -34.61 -19.40 3.68
CA LYS A 376 -35.91 -19.88 4.16
C LYS A 376 -36.88 -20.08 2.97
N PRO A 377 -37.77 -21.08 3.02
CA PRO A 377 -38.95 -21.15 2.17
C PRO A 377 -40.18 -20.62 2.92
N GLN A 378 -41.08 -19.91 2.24
CA GLN A 378 -42.50 -19.82 2.64
C GLN A 378 -43.41 -19.49 1.43
N PRO A 379 -44.71 -19.81 1.52
CA PRO A 379 -45.36 -20.64 0.52
C PRO A 379 -46.39 -19.90 -0.34
N ILE A 380 -46.79 -20.62 -1.38
CA ILE A 380 -47.92 -20.34 -2.27
C ILE A 380 -49.23 -20.31 -1.47
N LYS A 381 -49.85 -19.13 -1.38
CA LYS A 381 -51.19 -18.84 -1.93
C LYS A 381 -51.48 -17.35 -1.87
#